data_AF-A0A9D7HCY6-F1
#
_entry.id   AF-A0A9D7HCY6-F1
#
_cell.length_a   1.000
_cell.length_b   1.000
_cell.length_c   1.000
_cell.angle_alpha   90.00
_cell.angle_beta   90.00
_cell.angle_gamma   90.00
#
_symmetry.space_group_name_H-M   'P 1'
#
loop_
_entity.id
_entity.type
_entity.pdbx_description
1 polymer ?
#
loop_
_entity_poly.entity_id
_entity_poly.type
_entity_poly.pdbx_seq_one_letter_code
_entity_poly.pdbx_strand_id
1 'polypeptide(L)'
;MNGAYEVLYPLAGLKCGDQLAGGVSTSGAYRLFAHEACRVGAEAGLDDASASAFAEICVRISGSPLALQMTARWRRLLSLEAILARLESGVDFLSGIATDPSNGLRAVFEASFKLLSDEGQSLLTRLSVFHGGFESSGAEIVTGCQISALADLELRGLIQNVGGQRFALHPLVQQYARERLDASAADALECRTRHSRKYLGLMSTRDDERLTAVMVDDYANLRAAWTFALQYDTETAWRAIEPLFYALVTRSKFQNAVICSRHHLPIAILTGIVLRCAQNGLVHLGDLAAARQLADSVQPIAQHPLTQAHLHQALGNIEHVEGRYAEALKHYHAARDLRVAENDNFGGLIYTLSFDGDAQHRGQRRLRCTRSF
;
A
#
# COMPACT_ATOMS: atom_id res chain seq x y z
N MET A 1 -47.09 9.93 24.09
CA MET A 1 -45.99 9.07 23.61
C MET A 1 -44.99 9.97 22.89
N ASN A 2 -43.98 10.48 23.59
CA ASN A 2 -42.89 11.26 22.98
C ASN A 2 -41.78 10.27 22.62
N GLY A 3 -41.74 9.84 21.36
CA GLY A 3 -40.60 9.08 20.83
C GLY A 3 -39.43 10.04 20.66
N ALA A 4 -38.43 9.95 21.54
CA ALA A 4 -37.14 10.58 21.30
C ALA A 4 -36.48 9.86 20.14
N TYR A 5 -36.53 10.44 18.94
CA TYR A 5 -35.77 9.97 17.80
C TYR A 5 -34.32 10.40 18.02
N GLU A 6 -33.40 9.45 18.16
CA GLU A 6 -31.97 9.75 18.05
C GLU A 6 -31.67 10.17 16.61
N VAL A 7 -31.18 11.39 16.42
CA VAL A 7 -30.76 11.90 15.12
C VAL A 7 -29.24 11.82 15.04
N LEU A 8 -28.74 10.97 14.13
CA LEU A 8 -27.32 10.91 13.79
C LEU A 8 -26.95 12.15 12.96
N TYR A 9 -26.15 13.04 13.55
CA TYR A 9 -25.51 14.12 12.83
C TYR A 9 -24.07 13.72 12.48
N PRO A 10 -23.77 13.40 11.20
CA PRO A 10 -22.40 13.12 10.79
C PRO A 10 -21.59 14.41 10.89
N LEU A 11 -20.66 14.44 11.84
CA LEU A 11 -19.72 15.54 11.99
C LEU A 11 -18.63 15.41 10.92
N ALA A 12 -18.64 16.31 9.94
CA ALA A 12 -17.51 16.48 9.03
C ALA A 12 -16.32 17.12 9.76
N GLY A 13 -15.12 17.03 9.17
CA GLY A 13 -13.94 17.72 9.69
C GLY A 13 -14.07 19.25 9.65
N LEU A 14 -13.20 19.91 10.41
CA LEU A 14 -13.11 21.37 10.46
C LEU A 14 -12.71 21.92 9.09
N LYS A 15 -13.51 22.87 8.59
CA LYS A 15 -13.27 23.55 7.31
C LYS A 15 -12.02 24.42 7.38
N CYS A 16 -11.25 24.42 6.28
CA CYS A 16 -10.10 25.29 6.06
C CYS A 16 -10.40 26.33 4.96
N GLY A 17 -9.59 27.39 4.90
CA GLY A 17 -9.88 28.72 4.34
C GLY A 17 -10.49 28.85 2.93
N ASP A 18 -10.44 27.83 2.06
CA ASP A 18 -11.03 27.92 0.72
C ASP A 18 -12.58 27.94 0.72
N GLN A 19 -13.21 27.61 1.85
CA GLN A 19 -14.67 27.58 1.99
C GLN A 19 -15.25 28.72 2.85
N LEU A 20 -14.43 29.66 3.33
CA LEU A 20 -14.84 30.76 4.21
C LEU A 20 -14.22 32.08 3.75
N ALA A 21 -15.03 33.16 3.74
CA ALA A 21 -14.64 34.50 3.28
C ALA A 21 -13.47 35.16 4.06
N GLY A 22 -12.87 34.49 5.06
CA GLY A 22 -11.87 35.03 5.98
C GLY A 22 -10.45 34.46 5.87
N GLY A 23 -10.16 33.60 4.89
CA GLY A 23 -8.83 33.00 4.71
C GLY A 23 -8.45 31.94 5.76
N VAL A 24 -7.28 31.32 5.59
CA VAL A 24 -6.84 30.17 6.41
C VAL A 24 -6.67 30.53 7.88
N SER A 25 -6.12 31.69 8.18
CA SER A 25 -5.80 32.15 9.55
C SER A 25 -7.03 32.35 10.44
N THR A 26 -8.22 32.57 9.87
CA THR A 26 -9.47 32.75 10.64
C THR A 26 -10.30 31.46 10.72
N SER A 27 -9.86 30.38 10.05
CA SER A 27 -10.57 29.10 10.02
C SER A 27 -10.57 28.38 11.39
N GLY A 28 -11.63 27.62 11.67
CA GLY A 28 -11.71 26.81 12.89
C GLY A 28 -10.62 25.75 12.97
N ALA A 29 -10.24 25.18 11.82
CA ALA A 29 -9.13 24.23 11.71
C ALA A 29 -7.80 24.86 12.13
N TYR A 30 -7.48 26.05 11.60
CA TYR A 30 -6.24 26.74 11.96
C TYR A 30 -6.22 27.19 13.41
N ARG A 31 -7.34 27.71 13.93
CA ARG A 31 -7.43 28.11 15.34
C ARG A 31 -7.15 26.95 16.30
N LEU A 32 -7.69 25.76 16.03
CA LEU A 32 -7.39 24.57 16.82
C LEU A 32 -5.91 24.19 16.69
N PHE A 33 -5.39 24.15 15.47
CA PHE A 33 -3.98 23.81 15.23
C PHE A 33 -3.02 24.78 15.93
N ALA A 34 -3.25 26.09 15.79
CA ALA A 34 -2.47 27.14 16.42
C ALA A 34 -2.50 27.02 17.95
N HIS A 35 -3.67 26.76 18.53
CA HIS A 35 -3.81 26.54 19.97
C HIS A 35 -2.93 25.38 20.46
N GLU A 36 -2.93 24.26 19.73
CA GLU A 36 -2.16 23.07 20.09
C GLU A 36 -0.66 23.21 19.80
N ALA A 37 -0.29 23.93 18.74
CA ALA A 37 1.10 24.26 18.43
C ALA A 37 1.70 25.15 19.52
N CYS A 38 0.96 26.15 20.00
CA CYS A 38 1.38 26.97 21.13
C CYS A 38 1.54 26.15 22.42
N ARG A 39 0.67 25.17 22.67
CA ARG A 39 0.78 24.29 23.85
C ARG A 39 2.08 23.48 23.89
N VAL A 40 2.70 23.21 22.74
CA VAL A 40 4.01 22.53 22.65
C VAL A 40 5.19 23.49 22.47
N GLY A 41 4.96 24.80 22.62
CA GLY A 41 5.99 25.84 22.55
C GLY A 41 6.39 26.24 21.13
N ALA A 42 5.56 25.97 20.12
CA ALA A 42 5.79 26.41 18.74
C ALA A 42 5.09 27.75 18.45
N GLU A 43 5.68 28.55 17.55
CA GLU A 43 5.10 29.80 17.09
C GLU A 43 3.92 29.57 16.12
N ALA A 44 2.85 30.33 16.32
CA ALA A 44 1.60 30.22 15.59
C ALA A 44 1.39 31.34 14.55
N GLY A 45 2.46 31.73 13.83
CA GLY A 45 2.37 32.64 12.69
C GLY A 45 2.09 31.90 11.39
N LEU A 46 1.34 32.52 10.48
CA LEU A 46 1.30 32.15 9.06
C LEU A 46 1.77 33.32 8.21
N ASP A 47 2.62 33.01 7.25
CA ASP A 47 2.82 33.77 6.01
C ASP A 47 2.03 33.10 4.87
N ASP A 48 2.10 33.65 3.65
CA ASP A 48 1.32 33.15 2.51
C ASP A 48 1.70 31.71 2.12
N ALA A 49 2.99 31.36 2.21
CA ALA A 49 3.49 30.03 1.86
C ALA A 49 3.02 28.97 2.87
N SER A 50 3.15 29.28 4.15
CA SER A 50 2.72 28.40 5.24
C SER A 50 1.20 28.30 5.34
N ALA A 51 0.44 29.34 4.95
CA ALA A 51 -1.01 29.28 4.85
C ALA A 51 -1.47 28.30 3.77
N SER A 52 -0.82 28.32 2.59
CA SER A 52 -1.08 27.36 1.51
C SER A 52 -0.74 25.93 1.94
N ALA A 53 0.44 25.72 2.55
CA ALA A 53 0.83 24.42 3.07
C ALA A 53 -0.15 23.87 4.12
N PHE A 54 -0.65 24.74 5.02
CA PHE A 54 -1.64 24.33 6.02
C PHE A 54 -3.00 23.96 5.40
N ALA A 55 -3.47 24.70 4.40
CA ALA A 55 -4.69 24.35 3.68
C ALA A 55 -4.59 22.95 3.07
N GLU A 56 -3.45 22.65 2.45
CA GLU A 56 -3.15 21.34 1.88
C GLU A 56 -3.05 20.21 2.91
N ILE A 57 -2.48 20.49 4.10
CA ILE A 57 -2.49 19.56 5.24
C ILE A 57 -3.92 19.27 5.66
N CYS A 58 -4.76 20.30 5.83
CA CYS A 58 -6.16 20.15 6.22
C CYS A 58 -6.95 19.28 5.26
N VAL A 59 -6.74 19.44 3.94
CA VAL A 59 -7.37 18.59 2.93
C VAL A 59 -6.94 17.14 3.10
N ARG A 60 -5.65 16.87 3.28
CA ARG A 60 -5.11 15.50 3.43
C ARG A 60 -5.58 14.78 4.69
N ILE A 61 -5.79 15.51 5.79
CA ILE A 61 -6.30 14.94 7.05
C ILE A 61 -7.83 15.11 7.18
N SER A 62 -8.51 15.49 6.11
CA SER A 62 -9.96 15.70 6.05
C SER A 62 -10.50 16.62 7.15
N GLY A 63 -9.71 17.60 7.59
CA GLY A 63 -10.07 18.51 8.69
C GLY A 63 -10.29 17.85 10.05
N SER A 64 -9.85 16.60 10.26
CA SER A 64 -10.06 15.89 11.54
C SER A 64 -9.46 16.67 12.71
N PRO A 65 -10.26 17.08 13.72
CA PRO A 65 -9.76 17.81 14.89
C PRO A 65 -8.63 17.08 15.60
N LEU A 66 -8.74 15.76 15.71
CA LEU A 66 -7.72 14.94 16.35
C LEU A 66 -6.45 14.85 15.52
N ALA A 67 -6.56 14.70 14.20
CA ALA A 67 -5.40 14.72 13.32
C ALA A 67 -4.70 16.10 13.36
N LEU A 68 -5.47 17.20 13.45
CA LEU A 68 -4.94 18.56 13.63
C LEU A 68 -4.15 18.69 14.93
N GLN A 69 -4.72 18.22 16.05
CA GLN A 69 -4.04 18.20 17.35
C GLN A 69 -2.73 17.42 17.30
N MET A 70 -2.73 16.23 16.69
CA MET A 70 -1.51 15.43 16.55
C MET A 70 -0.49 16.12 15.66
N THR A 71 -0.91 16.62 14.50
CA THR A 71 -0.03 17.31 13.55
C THR A 71 0.59 18.57 14.18
N ALA A 72 -0.15 19.29 15.01
CA ALA A 72 0.34 20.50 15.69
C ALA A 72 1.55 20.23 16.60
N ARG A 73 1.66 19.03 17.20
CA ARG A 73 2.80 18.65 18.06
C ARG A 73 4.14 18.66 17.32
N TRP A 74 4.12 18.46 16.00
CA TRP A 74 5.34 18.47 15.17
C TRP A 74 5.90 19.86 14.94
N ARG A 75 5.13 20.92 15.18
CA ARG A 75 5.57 22.30 14.88
C ARG A 75 6.79 22.76 15.67
N ARG A 76 7.12 22.08 16.77
CA ARG A 76 8.38 22.29 17.50
C ARG A 76 9.61 21.83 16.71
N LEU A 77 9.44 20.89 15.77
CA LEU A 77 10.52 20.20 15.07
C LEU A 77 10.54 20.48 13.57
N LEU A 78 9.37 20.71 12.96
CA LEU A 78 9.20 20.80 11.51
C LEU A 78 8.37 22.03 11.10
N SER A 79 8.71 22.58 9.93
CA SER A 79 7.88 23.56 9.23
C SER A 79 6.60 22.91 8.68
N LEU A 80 5.60 23.71 8.29
CA LEU A 80 4.36 23.20 7.71
C LEU A 80 4.60 22.51 6.36
N GLU A 81 5.52 23.03 5.55
CA GLU A 81 5.94 22.44 4.28
C GLU A 81 6.63 21.09 4.51
N ALA A 82 7.47 20.99 5.54
CA ALA A 82 8.15 19.75 5.91
C ALA A 82 7.20 18.70 6.51
N ILE A 83 6.12 19.13 7.16
CA ILE A 83 5.02 18.26 7.62
C ILE A 83 4.22 17.78 6.41
N LEU A 84 3.88 18.67 5.48
CA LEU A 84 3.14 18.36 4.26
C LEU A 84 3.89 17.33 3.40
N ALA A 85 5.17 17.57 3.12
CA ALA A 85 6.02 16.64 2.35
C ALA A 85 6.13 15.25 3.01
N ARG A 86 6.05 15.18 4.34
CA ARG A 86 6.05 13.91 5.07
C ARG A 86 4.70 13.20 5.04
N LEU A 87 3.59 13.93 5.01
CA LEU A 87 2.27 13.35 4.76
C LEU A 87 2.17 12.77 3.34
N GLU A 88 2.85 13.38 2.36
CA GLU A 88 2.88 12.91 0.97
C GLU A 88 3.70 11.64 0.74
N SER A 89 4.74 11.41 1.54
CA SER A 89 5.63 10.25 1.37
C SER A 89 5.01 8.91 1.80
N GLY A 90 3.77 8.92 2.31
CA GLY A 90 2.97 7.72 2.58
C GLY A 90 3.55 6.80 3.67
N VAL A 91 4.57 7.26 4.38
CA VAL A 91 5.09 6.62 5.59
C VAL A 91 4.11 6.90 6.71
N ASP A 92 3.97 5.94 7.62
CA ASP A 92 3.34 5.95 8.96
C ASP A 92 3.62 7.23 9.81
N PHE A 93 3.28 8.40 9.28
CA PHE A 93 3.66 9.71 9.83
C PHE A 93 2.86 10.01 11.08
N LEU A 94 1.58 9.64 11.13
CA LEU A 94 0.79 9.72 12.35
C LEU A 94 1.21 8.70 13.42
N SER A 95 1.89 7.63 13.01
CA SER A 95 2.39 6.54 13.85
C SER A 95 3.69 6.95 14.58
N GLY A 96 4.43 7.92 14.02
CA GLY A 96 5.68 8.46 14.59
C GLY A 96 5.52 9.37 15.83
N ILE A 97 4.31 9.87 16.12
CA ILE A 97 3.98 10.46 17.44
C ILE A 97 3.28 9.45 18.34
N ALA A 98 3.70 8.19 18.32
CA ALA A 98 3.48 7.29 19.44
C ALA A 98 4.33 7.67 20.67
N THR A 99 4.72 8.95 20.83
CA THR A 99 5.04 9.53 22.14
C THR A 99 3.73 10.00 22.78
N ASP A 100 3.08 9.02 23.38
CA ASP A 100 2.23 9.14 24.56
C ASP A 100 1.20 10.30 24.60
N PRO A 101 -0.03 10.07 24.08
CA PRO A 101 -1.27 10.69 24.57
C PRO A 101 -1.97 9.81 25.65
N SER A 102 -1.25 8.84 26.23
CA SER A 102 -1.63 7.42 26.35
C SER A 102 -2.52 7.02 27.52
N ASN A 103 -3.09 7.94 28.30
CA ASN A 103 -4.11 7.56 29.29
C ASN A 103 -5.53 7.93 28.86
N GLY A 104 -5.76 9.13 28.29
CA GLY A 104 -7.11 9.61 28.00
C GLY A 104 -7.79 8.87 26.85
N LEU A 105 -7.23 8.95 25.64
CA LEU A 105 -7.83 8.35 24.44
C LEU A 105 -7.83 6.82 24.50
N ARG A 106 -6.78 6.22 25.06
CA ARG A 106 -6.72 4.77 25.25
C ARG A 106 -7.78 4.31 26.24
N ALA A 107 -7.99 5.02 27.35
CA ALA A 107 -9.07 4.71 28.28
C ALA A 107 -10.45 4.88 27.64
N VAL A 108 -10.64 5.89 26.77
CA VAL A 108 -11.89 6.05 26.00
C VAL A 108 -12.11 4.85 25.07
N PHE A 109 -11.12 4.45 24.28
CA PHE A 109 -11.25 3.26 23.43
C PHE A 109 -11.44 1.99 24.24
N GLU A 110 -10.77 1.86 25.38
CA GLU A 110 -10.95 0.72 26.27
C GLU A 110 -12.35 0.66 26.87
N ALA A 111 -12.92 1.81 27.26
CA ALA A 111 -14.30 1.89 27.71
C ALA A 111 -15.27 1.50 26.57
N SER A 112 -15.10 2.06 25.38
CA SER A 112 -15.91 1.70 24.20
C SER A 112 -15.78 0.21 23.84
N PHE A 113 -14.58 -0.35 23.95
CA PHE A 113 -14.29 -1.75 23.67
C PHE A 113 -14.98 -2.68 24.68
N LYS A 114 -14.94 -2.34 25.97
CA LYS A 114 -15.62 -3.12 27.03
C LYS A 114 -17.15 -3.11 26.93
N LEU A 115 -17.72 -2.18 26.17
CA LEU A 115 -19.16 -2.12 25.89
C LEU A 115 -19.59 -3.02 24.72
N LEU A 116 -18.63 -3.62 23.99
CA LEU A 116 -18.91 -4.60 22.95
C LEU A 116 -19.14 -5.98 23.57
N SER A 117 -20.00 -6.78 22.93
CA SER A 117 -20.08 -8.21 23.21
C SER A 117 -18.74 -8.89 22.91
N ASP A 118 -18.52 -10.09 23.45
CA ASP A 118 -17.30 -10.87 23.17
C ASP A 118 -17.09 -11.09 21.66
N GLU A 119 -18.19 -11.28 20.92
CA GLU A 119 -18.20 -11.38 19.46
C GLU A 119 -17.76 -10.07 18.81
N GLY A 120 -18.28 -8.91 19.26
CA GLY A 120 -17.89 -7.59 18.75
C GLY A 120 -16.43 -7.24 19.07
N GLN A 121 -15.94 -7.60 20.25
CA GLN A 121 -14.54 -7.44 20.66
C GLN A 121 -13.62 -8.27 19.76
N SER A 122 -13.96 -9.54 19.52
CA SER A 122 -13.22 -10.45 18.63
C SER A 122 -13.22 -9.94 17.19
N LEU A 123 -14.38 -9.50 16.69
CA LEU A 123 -14.51 -8.95 15.34
C LEU A 123 -13.64 -7.71 15.16
N LEU A 124 -13.77 -6.70 16.03
CA LEU A 124 -12.98 -5.47 15.93
C LEU A 124 -11.47 -5.77 15.99
N THR A 125 -11.07 -6.69 16.87
CA THR A 125 -9.68 -7.12 17.03
C THR A 125 -9.14 -7.75 15.73
N ARG A 126 -9.93 -8.63 15.09
CA ARG A 126 -9.55 -9.26 13.81
C ARG A 126 -9.60 -8.29 12.63
N LEU A 127 -10.50 -7.30 12.63
CA LEU A 127 -10.54 -6.26 11.60
C LEU A 127 -9.29 -5.37 11.59
N SER A 128 -8.51 -5.35 12.68
CA SER A 128 -7.26 -4.57 12.75
C SER A 128 -6.20 -4.97 11.71
N VAL A 129 -6.32 -6.15 11.09
CA VAL A 129 -5.37 -6.62 10.07
C VAL A 129 -5.49 -5.87 8.73
N PHE A 130 -6.63 -5.23 8.45
CA PHE A 130 -6.89 -4.52 7.19
C PHE A 130 -6.21 -3.15 7.16
N HIS A 131 -5.66 -2.74 6.03
CA HIS A 131 -5.00 -1.45 5.84
C HIS A 131 -5.68 -0.68 4.71
N GLY A 132 -6.09 0.57 4.96
CA GLY A 132 -6.76 1.42 3.97
C GLY A 132 -8.25 1.10 3.73
N GLY A 133 -8.82 0.17 4.51
CA GLY A 133 -10.23 -0.24 4.44
C GLY A 133 -10.40 -1.69 3.98
N PHE A 134 -11.65 -2.12 3.89
CA PHE A 134 -12.02 -3.48 3.49
C PHE A 134 -13.47 -3.54 3.02
N GLU A 135 -13.78 -4.48 2.14
CA GLU A 135 -15.16 -4.78 1.78
C GLU A 135 -15.79 -5.74 2.80
N SER A 136 -17.12 -5.69 2.91
CA SER A 136 -17.94 -6.66 3.66
C SER A 136 -17.50 -8.11 3.42
N SER A 137 -17.37 -8.52 2.16
CA SER A 137 -16.93 -9.86 1.75
C SER A 137 -15.51 -10.22 2.20
N GLY A 138 -14.63 -9.22 2.30
CA GLY A 138 -13.28 -9.38 2.80
C GLY A 138 -13.27 -9.63 4.30
N ALA A 139 -14.07 -8.88 5.06
CA ALA A 139 -14.22 -9.05 6.50
C ALA A 139 -14.70 -10.46 6.85
N GLU A 140 -15.72 -10.99 6.17
CA GLU A 140 -16.23 -12.34 6.45
C GLU A 140 -15.15 -13.42 6.29
N ILE A 141 -14.37 -13.36 5.19
CA ILE A 141 -13.33 -14.35 4.91
C ILE A 141 -12.20 -14.28 5.95
N VAL A 142 -11.79 -13.07 6.34
CA VAL A 142 -10.64 -12.88 7.22
C VAL A 142 -11.01 -13.14 8.69
N THR A 143 -12.18 -12.67 9.11
CA THR A 143 -12.61 -12.73 10.52
C THR A 143 -13.42 -13.97 10.84
N GLY A 144 -14.08 -14.58 9.84
CA GLY A 144 -15.04 -15.67 10.02
C GLY A 144 -16.41 -15.22 10.57
N CYS A 145 -16.63 -13.91 10.73
CA CYS A 145 -17.88 -13.36 11.26
C CYS A 145 -18.89 -13.08 10.13
N GLN A 146 -20.18 -13.01 10.48
CA GLN A 146 -21.24 -12.61 9.55
C GLN A 146 -21.25 -11.09 9.34
N ILE A 147 -21.62 -10.62 8.15
CA ILE A 147 -21.78 -9.18 7.84
C ILE A 147 -22.65 -8.42 8.84
N SER A 148 -23.70 -9.05 9.39
CA SER A 148 -24.59 -8.40 10.37
C SER A 148 -23.85 -7.89 11.61
N ALA A 149 -22.72 -8.50 11.97
CA ALA A 149 -21.91 -8.06 13.10
C ALA A 149 -21.12 -6.75 12.84
N LEU A 150 -20.95 -6.36 11.56
CA LEU A 150 -20.36 -5.06 11.22
C LEU A 150 -21.29 -3.90 11.57
N ALA A 151 -22.61 -4.12 11.55
CA ALA A 151 -23.59 -3.07 11.81
C ALA A 151 -23.49 -2.51 13.24
N ASP A 152 -23.21 -3.35 14.24
CA ASP A 152 -23.01 -2.90 15.63
C ASP A 152 -21.72 -2.06 15.78
N LEU A 153 -20.64 -2.45 15.10
CA LEU A 153 -19.40 -1.68 15.09
C LEU A 153 -19.55 -0.33 14.37
N GLU A 154 -20.33 -0.29 13.28
CA GLU A 154 -20.64 0.93 12.55
C GLU A 154 -21.51 1.87 13.38
N LEU A 155 -22.57 1.36 14.00
CA LEU A 155 -23.46 2.12 14.89
C LEU A 155 -22.68 2.78 16.05
N ARG A 156 -21.64 2.10 16.55
CA ARG A 156 -20.77 2.59 17.62
C ARG A 156 -19.62 3.47 17.13
N GLY A 157 -19.54 3.74 15.82
CA GLY A 157 -18.52 4.58 15.21
C GLY A 157 -17.10 4.00 15.26
N LEU A 158 -16.96 2.70 15.46
CA LEU A 158 -15.66 1.99 15.50
C LEU A 158 -15.17 1.63 14.10
N ILE A 159 -16.09 1.50 13.16
CA ILE A 159 -15.86 1.44 11.73
C ILE A 159 -16.75 2.45 11.01
N GLN A 160 -16.35 2.86 9.82
CA GLN A 160 -17.11 3.79 8.98
C GLN A 160 -17.33 3.16 7.60
N ASN A 161 -18.57 3.21 7.09
CA ASN A 161 -18.84 2.93 5.68
C ASN A 161 -18.40 4.12 4.83
N VAL A 162 -17.43 3.87 3.94
CA VAL A 162 -16.83 4.87 3.04
C VAL A 162 -17.44 4.82 1.63
N GLY A 163 -18.52 4.03 1.44
CA GLY A 163 -19.26 3.88 0.20
C GLY A 163 -19.14 2.47 -0.39
N GLY A 164 -20.16 2.04 -1.15
CA GLY A 164 -20.10 0.80 -1.95
C GLY A 164 -19.88 -0.49 -1.15
N GLN A 165 -20.34 -0.58 0.10
CA GLN A 165 -20.06 -1.68 1.05
C GLN A 165 -18.60 -1.79 1.51
N ARG A 166 -17.82 -0.71 1.36
CA ARG A 166 -16.46 -0.60 1.86
C ARG A 166 -16.45 0.09 3.21
N PHE A 167 -15.70 -0.46 4.14
CA PHE A 167 -15.57 0.02 5.51
C PHE A 167 -14.11 0.40 5.79
N ALA A 168 -13.91 1.32 6.72
CA ALA A 168 -12.59 1.70 7.21
C ALA A 168 -12.60 1.79 8.75
N LEU A 169 -11.48 1.41 9.37
CA LEU A 169 -11.22 1.70 10.78
C LEU A 169 -10.50 3.04 10.89
N HIS A 170 -10.85 3.82 11.91
CA HIS A 170 -10.03 4.97 12.26
C HIS A 170 -8.64 4.48 12.72
N PRO A 171 -7.51 5.10 12.28
CA PRO A 171 -6.15 4.59 12.56
C PRO A 171 -5.85 4.32 14.04
N LEU A 172 -6.39 5.14 14.95
CA LEU A 172 -6.21 4.94 16.40
C LEU A 172 -7.01 3.76 16.96
N VAL A 173 -8.23 3.53 16.46
CA VAL A 173 -9.04 2.36 16.82
C VAL A 173 -8.35 1.11 16.32
N GLN A 174 -7.86 1.16 15.08
CA GLN A 174 -7.07 0.09 14.49
C GLN A 174 -5.83 -0.24 15.32
N GLN A 175 -5.04 0.78 15.72
CA GLN A 175 -3.86 0.57 16.55
C GLN A 175 -4.20 -0.13 17.87
N TYR A 176 -5.21 0.36 18.58
CA TYR A 176 -5.66 -0.26 19.84
C TYR A 176 -6.14 -1.70 19.63
N ALA A 177 -6.96 -1.95 18.61
CA ALA A 177 -7.45 -3.28 18.27
C ALA A 177 -6.32 -4.23 17.84
N ARG A 178 -5.29 -3.71 17.18
CA ARG A 178 -4.12 -4.48 16.75
C ARG A 178 -3.30 -4.97 17.93
N GLU A 179 -3.06 -4.10 18.91
CA GLU A 179 -2.36 -4.50 20.13
C GLU A 179 -3.12 -5.59 20.91
N ARG A 180 -4.47 -5.56 20.86
CA ARG A 180 -5.30 -6.63 21.41
C ARG A 180 -5.20 -7.93 20.62
N LEU A 181 -5.10 -7.87 19.29
CA LEU A 181 -4.91 -9.05 18.44
C LEU A 181 -3.56 -9.71 18.76
N ASP A 182 -2.53 -8.88 18.88
CA ASP A 182 -1.15 -9.33 19.10
C ASP A 182 -0.91 -9.87 20.52
N ALA A 183 -1.87 -9.72 21.44
CA ALA A 183 -1.86 -10.37 22.75
C ALA A 183 -2.02 -11.91 22.66
N SER A 184 -2.60 -12.42 21.57
CA SER A 184 -2.69 -13.85 21.26
C SER A 184 -1.93 -14.15 19.97
N ALA A 185 -0.71 -14.68 20.10
CA ALA A 185 0.13 -14.97 18.94
C ALA A 185 -0.52 -15.94 17.94
N ALA A 186 -1.30 -16.92 18.43
CA ALA A 186 -2.02 -17.88 17.60
C ALA A 186 -3.14 -17.21 16.78
N ASP A 187 -3.98 -16.40 17.42
CA ASP A 187 -5.07 -15.68 16.74
C ASP A 187 -4.51 -14.66 15.74
N ALA A 188 -3.44 -13.95 16.12
CA ALA A 188 -2.76 -13.01 15.23
C ALA A 188 -2.21 -13.71 13.99
N LEU A 189 -1.55 -14.86 14.16
CA LEU A 189 -0.99 -15.63 13.05
C LEU A 189 -2.10 -16.14 12.12
N GLU A 190 -3.16 -16.72 12.68
CA GLU A 190 -4.29 -17.22 11.89
C GLU A 190 -4.97 -16.10 11.10
N CYS A 191 -5.30 -14.99 11.76
CA CYS A 191 -6.01 -13.89 11.14
C CYS A 191 -5.18 -13.23 10.02
N ARG A 192 -3.88 -13.00 10.26
CA ARG A 192 -2.96 -12.48 9.24
C ARG A 192 -2.76 -13.47 8.08
N THR A 193 -2.80 -14.78 8.34
CA THR A 193 -2.75 -15.81 7.28
C THR A 193 -3.99 -15.76 6.38
N ARG A 194 -5.18 -15.65 6.97
CA ARG A 194 -6.43 -15.51 6.19
C ARG A 194 -6.45 -14.21 5.38
N HIS A 195 -6.04 -13.09 5.98
CA HIS A 195 -5.87 -11.81 5.30
C HIS A 195 -4.90 -11.91 4.11
N SER A 196 -3.72 -12.50 4.35
CA SER A 196 -2.71 -12.70 3.32
C SER A 196 -3.25 -13.50 2.13
N ARG A 197 -3.86 -14.66 2.39
CA ARG A 197 -4.42 -15.51 1.33
C ARG A 197 -5.56 -14.84 0.57
N LYS A 198 -6.44 -14.09 1.25
CA LYS A 198 -7.53 -13.36 0.59
C LYS A 198 -6.98 -12.35 -0.41
N TYR A 199 -6.07 -11.48 0.01
CA TYR A 199 -5.59 -10.38 -0.83
C TYR A 199 -4.59 -10.84 -1.89
N LEU A 200 -3.68 -11.75 -1.57
CA LEU A 200 -2.79 -12.34 -2.57
C LEU A 200 -3.56 -13.24 -3.55
N GLY A 201 -4.67 -13.85 -3.12
CA GLY A 201 -5.59 -14.56 -4.00
C GLY A 201 -6.24 -13.66 -5.06
N LEU A 202 -6.42 -12.36 -4.80
CA LEU A 202 -6.88 -11.41 -5.82
C LEU A 202 -5.86 -11.23 -6.96
N MET A 203 -4.59 -11.56 -6.72
CA MET A 203 -3.53 -11.49 -7.72
C MET A 203 -3.37 -12.78 -8.54
N SER A 204 -4.14 -13.82 -8.25
CA SER A 204 -3.99 -15.15 -8.88
C SER A 204 -4.47 -15.25 -10.33
N THR A 205 -5.16 -14.25 -10.87
CA THR A 205 -5.57 -14.25 -12.29
C THR A 205 -5.15 -12.96 -12.97
N ARG A 206 -4.71 -13.08 -14.23
CA ARG A 206 -4.28 -11.95 -15.06
C ARG A 206 -5.48 -11.30 -15.75
N ASP A 207 -6.23 -10.54 -14.96
CA ASP A 207 -7.27 -9.63 -15.44
C ASP A 207 -6.78 -8.21 -15.18
N ASP A 208 -6.34 -7.51 -16.23
CA ASP A 208 -5.69 -6.20 -16.12
C ASP A 208 -6.65 -5.12 -15.57
N GLU A 209 -7.96 -5.19 -15.83
CA GLU A 209 -8.95 -4.28 -15.26
C GLU A 209 -9.15 -4.55 -13.76
N ARG A 210 -9.27 -5.83 -13.40
CA ARG A 210 -9.39 -6.24 -12.00
C ARG A 210 -8.14 -5.90 -11.19
N LEU A 211 -6.95 -6.18 -11.72
CA LEU A 211 -5.67 -5.83 -11.09
C LEU A 211 -5.56 -4.31 -10.88
N THR A 212 -6.00 -3.54 -11.87
CA THR A 212 -6.08 -2.08 -11.78
C THR A 212 -6.99 -1.64 -10.63
N ALA A 213 -8.21 -2.15 -10.53
CA ALA A 213 -9.12 -1.83 -9.43
C ALA A 213 -8.53 -2.18 -8.06
N VAL A 214 -8.04 -3.41 -7.88
CA VAL A 214 -7.45 -3.87 -6.61
C VAL A 214 -6.25 -3.02 -6.20
N MET A 215 -5.44 -2.56 -7.14
CA MET A 215 -4.32 -1.67 -6.84
C MET A 215 -4.73 -0.23 -6.50
N VAL A 216 -5.95 0.21 -6.82
CA VAL A 216 -6.46 1.52 -6.35
C VAL A 216 -6.93 1.35 -4.93
N ASP A 217 -7.82 0.37 -4.74
CA ASP A 217 -8.63 0.30 -3.55
C ASP A 217 -7.91 -0.42 -2.41
N ASP A 218 -7.10 -1.42 -2.74
CA ASP A 218 -6.56 -2.41 -1.79
C ASP A 218 -5.03 -2.52 -1.81
N TYR A 219 -4.32 -1.53 -2.35
CA TYR A 219 -2.85 -1.54 -2.36
C TYR A 219 -2.22 -1.68 -0.97
N ALA A 220 -2.77 -1.00 0.03
CA ALA A 220 -2.27 -1.08 1.40
C ALA A 220 -2.46 -2.49 2.00
N ASN A 221 -3.61 -3.12 1.72
CA ASN A 221 -3.88 -4.51 2.08
C ASN A 221 -2.94 -5.49 1.37
N LEU A 222 -2.74 -5.33 0.05
CA LEU A 222 -1.82 -6.15 -0.74
C LEU A 222 -0.38 -6.08 -0.20
N ARG A 223 0.09 -4.86 0.12
CA ARG A 223 1.44 -4.67 0.68
C ARG A 223 1.60 -5.37 2.03
N ALA A 224 0.61 -5.22 2.93
CA ALA A 224 0.62 -5.88 4.23
C ALA A 224 0.58 -7.41 4.11
N ALA A 225 -0.31 -7.93 3.25
CA ALA A 225 -0.45 -9.34 2.93
C ALA A 225 0.86 -9.94 2.40
N TRP A 226 1.48 -9.29 1.41
CA TRP A 226 2.75 -9.73 0.84
C TRP A 226 3.87 -9.71 1.87
N THR A 227 3.99 -8.64 2.66
CA THR A 227 5.01 -8.52 3.73
C THR A 227 4.89 -9.65 4.74
N PHE A 228 3.67 -10.02 5.14
CA PHE A 228 3.42 -11.15 6.01
C PHE A 228 3.77 -12.49 5.34
N ALA A 229 3.35 -12.69 4.10
CA ALA A 229 3.61 -13.93 3.37
C ALA A 229 5.13 -14.19 3.20
N LEU A 230 5.95 -13.16 3.02
CA LEU A 230 7.41 -13.30 2.95
C LEU A 230 8.02 -13.94 4.20
N GLN A 231 7.38 -13.79 5.36
CA GLN A 231 7.85 -14.33 6.64
C GLN A 231 7.22 -15.69 6.97
N TYR A 232 5.97 -15.92 6.59
CA TYR A 232 5.17 -17.06 7.09
C TYR A 232 4.56 -17.96 6.02
N ASP A 233 4.47 -17.53 4.75
CA ASP A 233 3.85 -18.28 3.64
C ASP A 233 4.57 -17.98 2.33
N THR A 234 5.80 -18.48 2.23
CA THR A 234 6.72 -18.18 1.12
C THR A 234 6.19 -18.61 -0.24
N GLU A 235 5.41 -19.70 -0.30
CA GLU A 235 4.78 -20.16 -1.53
C GLU A 235 3.70 -19.19 -2.02
N THR A 236 2.87 -18.67 -1.12
CA THR A 236 1.85 -17.67 -1.50
C THR A 236 2.52 -16.34 -1.88
N ALA A 237 3.55 -15.91 -1.14
CA ALA A 237 4.35 -14.73 -1.49
C ALA A 237 4.97 -14.87 -2.89
N TRP A 238 5.47 -16.07 -3.18
CA TRP A 238 6.05 -16.44 -4.47
C TRP A 238 5.03 -16.31 -5.60
N ARG A 239 3.85 -16.94 -5.47
CA ARG A 239 2.82 -16.94 -6.52
C ARG A 239 2.25 -15.54 -6.83
N ALA A 240 2.26 -14.64 -5.86
CA ALA A 240 1.69 -13.29 -6.02
C ALA A 240 2.67 -12.27 -6.60
N ILE A 241 3.97 -12.59 -6.71
CA ILE A 241 5.00 -11.58 -6.95
C ILE A 241 4.98 -11.00 -8.37
N GLU A 242 4.71 -11.81 -9.40
CA GLU A 242 4.70 -11.29 -10.77
C GLU A 242 3.48 -10.42 -11.08
N PRO A 243 2.26 -10.84 -10.72
CA PRO A 243 1.09 -10.00 -10.90
C PRO A 243 1.22 -8.69 -10.11
N LEU A 244 1.74 -8.73 -8.88
CA LEU A 244 2.01 -7.55 -8.07
C LEU A 244 3.07 -6.63 -8.72
N PHE A 245 4.13 -7.23 -9.28
CA PHE A 245 5.17 -6.48 -9.99
C PHE A 245 4.61 -5.77 -11.24
N TYR A 246 3.86 -6.50 -12.07
CA TYR A 246 3.23 -5.95 -13.26
C TYR A 246 2.26 -4.81 -12.91
N ALA A 247 1.42 -5.03 -11.90
CA ALA A 247 0.52 -4.02 -11.35
C ALA A 247 1.24 -2.74 -10.85
N LEU A 248 2.44 -2.87 -10.29
CA LEU A 248 3.27 -1.73 -9.88
C LEU A 248 3.89 -1.00 -11.07
N VAL A 249 4.35 -1.76 -12.08
CA VAL A 249 4.97 -1.25 -13.31
C VAL A 249 3.97 -0.48 -14.16
N THR A 250 2.76 -1.01 -14.39
CA THR A 250 1.72 -0.36 -15.21
C THR A 250 1.25 0.97 -14.62
N ARG A 251 1.48 1.18 -13.32
CA ARG A 251 1.10 2.41 -12.60
C ARG A 251 2.25 3.38 -12.34
N SER A 252 3.39 3.17 -12.98
CA SER A 252 4.57 4.02 -12.80
C SER A 252 5.07 4.16 -11.36
N LYS A 253 4.72 3.21 -10.47
CA LYS A 253 5.22 3.17 -9.08
C LYS A 253 6.57 2.45 -9.00
N PHE A 254 7.48 2.76 -9.92
CA PHE A 254 8.78 2.10 -10.07
C PHE A 254 9.68 2.25 -8.83
N GLN A 255 9.57 3.39 -8.14
CA GLN A 255 10.32 3.68 -6.91
C GLN A 255 9.98 2.71 -5.77
N ASN A 256 8.72 2.30 -5.66
CA ASN A 256 8.29 1.37 -4.59
C ASN A 256 8.87 -0.04 -4.81
N ALA A 257 8.97 -0.49 -6.06
CA ALA A 257 9.61 -1.77 -6.38
C ALA A 257 11.12 -1.76 -6.04
N VAL A 258 11.80 -0.64 -6.27
CA VAL A 258 13.22 -0.46 -5.91
C VAL A 258 13.40 -0.35 -4.39
N ILE A 259 12.53 0.34 -3.67
CA ILE A 259 12.62 0.49 -2.21
C ILE A 259 12.43 -0.86 -1.49
N CYS A 260 11.53 -1.73 -1.98
CA CYS A 260 11.37 -3.07 -1.43
C CYS A 260 12.66 -3.90 -1.45
N SER A 261 13.58 -3.65 -2.39
CA SER A 261 14.88 -4.36 -2.50
C SER A 261 15.90 -4.00 -1.42
N ARG A 262 15.69 -2.90 -0.69
CA ARG A 262 16.63 -2.40 0.33
C ARG A 262 16.37 -3.02 1.72
N HIS A 263 15.24 -3.67 1.92
CA HIS A 263 14.96 -4.39 3.16
C HIS A 263 15.62 -5.79 3.11
N HIS A 264 16.33 -6.16 4.17
CA HIS A 264 16.96 -7.48 4.28
C HIS A 264 15.89 -8.57 4.30
N LEU A 265 15.78 -9.32 3.21
CA LEU A 265 14.88 -10.46 3.09
C LEU A 265 15.62 -11.73 3.53
N PRO A 266 15.09 -12.49 4.50
CA PRO A 266 15.81 -13.59 5.14
C PRO A 266 15.94 -14.87 4.27
N ILE A 267 15.42 -14.89 3.04
CA ILE A 267 15.44 -16.06 2.15
C ILE A 267 16.12 -15.69 0.83
N ALA A 268 17.17 -16.43 0.46
CA ALA A 268 17.96 -16.21 -0.76
C ALA A 268 17.11 -16.16 -2.04
N ILE A 269 16.05 -16.98 -2.12
CA ILE A 269 15.10 -17.01 -3.25
C ILE A 269 14.33 -15.68 -3.34
N LEU A 270 13.82 -15.16 -2.22
CA LEU A 270 13.07 -13.90 -2.18
C LEU A 270 13.96 -12.69 -2.49
N THR A 271 15.21 -12.71 -2.02
CA THR A 271 16.23 -11.72 -2.40
C THR A 271 16.42 -11.69 -3.92
N GLY A 272 16.54 -12.84 -4.58
CA GLY A 272 16.65 -12.92 -6.04
C GLY A 272 15.44 -12.32 -6.77
N ILE A 273 14.21 -12.50 -6.28
CA ILE A 273 13.03 -11.94 -6.95
C ILE A 273 12.90 -10.44 -6.78
N VAL A 274 13.13 -9.94 -5.57
CA VAL A 274 12.98 -8.51 -5.29
C VAL A 274 14.07 -7.70 -6.00
N LEU A 275 15.29 -8.23 -6.07
CA LEU A 275 16.34 -7.61 -6.89
C LEU A 275 15.98 -7.61 -8.39
N ARG A 276 15.28 -8.62 -8.91
CA ARG A 276 14.77 -8.61 -10.30
C ARG A 276 13.62 -7.62 -10.53
N CYS A 277 12.72 -7.45 -9.56
CA CYS A 277 11.68 -6.42 -9.62
C CYS A 277 12.30 -5.02 -9.64
N ALA A 278 13.31 -4.79 -8.79
CA ALA A 278 14.09 -3.56 -8.80
C ALA A 278 14.82 -3.38 -10.14
N GLN A 279 15.40 -4.45 -10.69
CA GLN A 279 16.07 -4.42 -12.00
C GLN A 279 15.13 -3.95 -13.11
N ASN A 280 13.94 -4.53 -13.24
CA ASN A 280 13.02 -4.11 -14.28
C ASN A 280 12.43 -2.71 -13.99
N GLY A 281 12.30 -2.32 -12.72
CA GLY A 281 12.05 -0.93 -12.34
C GLY A 281 13.13 0.03 -12.86
N LEU A 282 14.41 -0.32 -12.74
CA LEU A 282 15.54 0.46 -13.27
C LEU A 282 15.50 0.56 -14.80
N VAL A 283 15.12 -0.52 -15.50
CA VAL A 283 14.91 -0.49 -16.97
C VAL A 283 13.85 0.54 -17.36
N HIS A 284 12.70 0.54 -16.66
CA HIS A 284 11.64 1.52 -16.92
C HIS A 284 12.02 2.95 -16.54
N LEU A 285 12.92 3.13 -15.57
CA LEU A 285 13.51 4.43 -15.22
C LEU A 285 14.62 4.86 -16.18
N GLY A 286 15.02 4.01 -17.14
CA GLY A 286 16.09 4.28 -18.11
C GLY A 286 17.51 4.10 -17.57
N ASP A 287 17.67 3.64 -16.32
CA ASP A 287 18.98 3.35 -15.73
C ASP A 287 19.43 1.93 -16.08
N LEU A 288 19.80 1.75 -17.35
CA LEU A 288 20.18 0.45 -17.91
C LEU A 288 21.50 -0.07 -17.32
N ALA A 289 22.39 0.84 -16.90
CA ALA A 289 23.67 0.49 -16.29
C ALA A 289 23.47 -0.13 -14.91
N ALA A 290 22.67 0.51 -14.04
CA ALA A 290 22.32 -0.06 -12.74
C ALA A 290 21.51 -1.35 -12.90
N ALA A 291 20.60 -1.43 -13.87
CA ALA A 291 19.86 -2.65 -14.16
C ALA A 291 20.78 -3.82 -14.55
N ARG A 292 21.85 -3.57 -15.33
CA ARG A 292 22.80 -4.62 -15.72
C ARG A 292 23.68 -5.07 -14.55
N GLN A 293 24.20 -4.12 -13.77
CA GLN A 293 24.97 -4.44 -12.55
C GLN A 293 24.17 -5.27 -11.56
N LEU A 294 22.88 -4.94 -11.39
CA LEU A 294 22.00 -5.69 -10.52
C LEU A 294 21.75 -7.11 -11.05
N ALA A 295 21.62 -7.28 -12.38
CA ALA A 295 21.53 -8.60 -13.03
C ALA A 295 22.73 -9.49 -12.66
N ASP A 296 23.94 -8.96 -12.82
CA ASP A 296 25.19 -9.70 -12.61
C ASP A 296 25.34 -10.12 -11.14
N SER A 297 24.85 -9.28 -10.21
CA SER A 297 24.84 -9.60 -8.78
C SER A 297 23.84 -10.72 -8.39
N VAL A 298 22.78 -10.91 -9.19
CA VAL A 298 21.71 -11.89 -8.93
C VAL A 298 21.96 -13.22 -9.61
N GLN A 299 22.67 -13.22 -10.74
CA GLN A 299 23.03 -14.43 -11.50
C GLN A 299 23.54 -15.61 -10.62
N PRO A 300 24.43 -15.39 -9.61
CA PRO A 300 24.98 -16.50 -8.81
C PRO A 300 23.98 -17.11 -7.83
N ILE A 301 22.97 -16.34 -7.41
CA ILE A 301 21.96 -16.74 -6.42
C ILE A 301 20.65 -17.21 -7.06
N ALA A 302 20.49 -17.04 -8.38
CA ALA A 302 19.32 -17.44 -9.15
C ALA A 302 19.32 -18.95 -9.48
N GLN A 303 19.15 -19.80 -8.48
CA GLN A 303 19.13 -21.27 -8.67
C GLN A 303 17.74 -21.81 -9.04
N HIS A 304 16.66 -21.11 -8.64
CA HIS A 304 15.30 -21.54 -8.95
C HIS A 304 14.95 -21.28 -10.43
N PRO A 305 14.32 -22.22 -11.17
CA PRO A 305 14.02 -22.06 -12.61
C PRO A 305 13.24 -20.79 -12.94
N LEU A 306 12.19 -20.49 -12.18
CA LEU A 306 11.48 -19.22 -12.32
C LEU A 306 12.33 -18.01 -11.90
N THR A 307 13.29 -18.14 -10.98
CA THR A 307 14.23 -17.06 -10.68
C THR A 307 15.12 -16.75 -11.88
N GLN A 308 15.53 -17.77 -12.63
CA GLN A 308 16.25 -17.61 -13.89
C GLN A 308 15.35 -17.03 -14.99
N ALA A 309 14.08 -17.44 -15.05
CA ALA A 309 13.15 -16.97 -16.06
C ALA A 309 12.98 -15.45 -16.07
N HIS A 310 12.79 -14.79 -14.91
CA HIS A 310 12.70 -13.32 -14.95
C HIS A 310 14.05 -12.64 -15.10
N LEU A 311 15.17 -13.29 -14.74
CA LEU A 311 16.49 -12.71 -15.02
C LEU A 311 16.69 -12.62 -16.53
N HIS A 312 16.35 -13.69 -17.24
CA HIS A 312 16.25 -13.67 -18.69
C HIS A 312 15.25 -12.60 -19.18
N GLN A 313 14.06 -12.48 -18.59
CA GLN A 313 13.11 -11.44 -18.98
C GLN A 313 13.69 -10.02 -18.86
N ALA A 314 14.35 -9.71 -17.73
CA ALA A 314 14.92 -8.39 -17.48
C ALA A 314 16.11 -8.08 -18.39
N LEU A 315 16.99 -9.06 -18.61
CA LEU A 315 18.08 -8.93 -19.61
C LEU A 315 17.50 -8.72 -21.01
N GLY A 316 16.48 -9.49 -21.38
CA GLY A 316 15.77 -9.31 -22.65
C GLY A 316 15.20 -7.89 -22.79
N ASN A 317 14.60 -7.34 -21.73
CA ASN A 317 14.09 -5.97 -21.72
C ASN A 317 15.20 -4.93 -21.87
N ILE A 318 16.37 -5.11 -21.24
CA ILE A 318 17.54 -4.25 -21.43
C ILE A 318 17.97 -4.28 -22.91
N GLU A 319 18.18 -5.47 -23.47
CA GLU A 319 18.57 -5.64 -24.88
C GLU A 319 17.52 -5.03 -25.84
N HIS A 320 16.24 -5.16 -25.52
CA HIS A 320 15.13 -4.60 -26.28
C HIS A 320 15.19 -3.06 -26.29
N VAL A 321 15.35 -2.43 -25.13
CA VAL A 321 15.45 -0.95 -25.02
C VAL A 321 16.68 -0.43 -25.76
N GLU A 322 17.80 -1.17 -25.73
CA GLU A 322 19.02 -0.85 -26.48
C GLU A 322 18.93 -1.17 -27.99
N GLY A 323 17.78 -1.70 -28.45
CA GLY A 323 17.52 -2.02 -29.85
C GLY A 323 18.25 -3.26 -30.37
N ARG A 324 18.83 -4.08 -29.49
CA ARG A 324 19.50 -5.35 -29.82
C ARG A 324 18.52 -6.51 -29.82
N TYR A 325 17.52 -6.42 -30.71
CA TYR A 325 16.38 -7.34 -30.73
C TYR A 325 16.74 -8.82 -30.89
N ALA A 326 17.83 -9.16 -31.59
CA ALA A 326 18.26 -10.56 -31.72
C ALA A 326 18.74 -11.16 -30.39
N GLU A 327 19.45 -10.39 -29.57
CA GLU A 327 19.86 -10.81 -28.23
C GLU A 327 18.66 -10.82 -27.28
N ALA A 328 17.77 -9.83 -27.39
CA ALA A 328 16.52 -9.80 -26.64
C ALA A 328 15.69 -11.08 -26.84
N LEU A 329 15.57 -11.56 -28.08
CA LEU A 329 14.83 -12.79 -28.41
C LEU A 329 15.42 -14.05 -27.75
N LYS A 330 16.76 -14.17 -27.67
CA LYS A 330 17.40 -15.30 -26.98
C LYS A 330 16.99 -15.34 -25.50
N HIS A 331 16.97 -14.16 -24.87
CA HIS A 331 16.53 -14.01 -23.50
C HIS A 331 15.04 -14.33 -23.31
N TYR A 332 14.16 -13.80 -24.18
CA TYR A 332 12.72 -14.09 -24.07
C TYR A 332 12.39 -15.57 -24.30
N HIS A 333 13.06 -16.25 -25.23
CA HIS A 333 12.89 -17.69 -25.41
C HIS A 333 13.32 -18.49 -24.17
N ALA A 334 14.49 -18.19 -23.61
CA ALA A 334 14.96 -18.85 -22.38
C ALA A 334 14.00 -18.63 -21.20
N ALA A 335 13.47 -17.41 -21.04
CA ALA A 335 12.47 -17.11 -20.04
C ALA A 335 11.16 -17.91 -20.26
N ARG A 336 10.69 -17.99 -21.51
CA ARG A 336 9.48 -18.71 -21.89
C ARG A 336 9.60 -20.20 -21.56
N ASP A 337 10.70 -20.82 -21.97
CA ASP A 337 10.88 -22.27 -21.85
C ASP A 337 10.94 -22.68 -20.36
N LEU A 338 11.61 -21.88 -19.51
CA LEU A 338 11.61 -22.07 -18.05
C LEU A 338 10.22 -21.93 -17.42
N ARG A 339 9.42 -20.95 -17.86
CA ARG A 339 8.06 -20.72 -17.33
C ARG A 339 7.09 -21.83 -17.74
N VAL A 340 7.19 -22.30 -18.98
CA VAL A 340 6.39 -23.43 -19.45
C VAL A 340 6.71 -24.70 -18.65
N ALA A 341 8.00 -24.97 -18.39
CA ALA A 341 8.43 -26.13 -17.61
C ALA A 341 7.86 -26.12 -16.17
N GLU A 342 7.75 -24.93 -15.58
CA GLU A 342 7.25 -24.72 -14.21
C GLU A 342 5.72 -24.54 -14.15
N ASN A 343 5.03 -24.69 -15.29
CA ASN A 343 3.58 -24.46 -15.43
C ASN A 343 3.16 -23.07 -14.92
N ASP A 344 4.03 -22.08 -15.12
CA ASP A 344 3.86 -20.71 -14.66
C ASP A 344 2.99 -19.90 -15.62
N ASN A 345 1.71 -20.26 -15.61
CA ASN A 345 0.68 -19.60 -16.41
C ASN A 345 0.24 -18.25 -15.80
N PHE A 346 0.89 -17.79 -14.72
CA PHE A 346 0.48 -16.62 -13.94
C PHE A 346 1.17 -15.35 -14.41
N GLY A 347 0.74 -14.82 -15.55
CA GLY A 347 1.19 -13.50 -15.98
C GLY A 347 2.59 -13.46 -16.59
N GLY A 348 3.62 -14.00 -15.97
CA GLY A 348 4.98 -13.86 -16.50
C GLY A 348 5.20 -14.56 -17.84
N LEU A 349 4.54 -15.71 -18.12
CA LEU A 349 4.59 -16.34 -19.44
C LEU A 349 3.95 -15.46 -20.52
N ILE A 350 2.74 -14.94 -20.27
CA ILE A 350 2.03 -14.03 -21.19
C ILE A 350 2.86 -12.75 -21.43
N TYR A 351 3.51 -12.22 -20.38
CA TYR A 351 4.37 -11.05 -20.49
C TYR A 351 5.59 -11.34 -21.39
N THR A 352 6.24 -12.48 -21.17
CA THR A 352 7.36 -12.95 -21.99
C THR A 352 6.96 -13.03 -23.46
N LEU A 353 5.80 -13.63 -23.75
CA LEU A 353 5.28 -13.77 -25.12
C LEU A 353 4.97 -12.43 -25.79
N SER A 354 4.48 -11.43 -25.04
CA SER A 354 4.22 -10.09 -25.56
C SER A 354 5.51 -9.40 -26.05
N PHE A 355 6.59 -9.49 -25.27
CA PHE A 355 7.87 -8.87 -25.63
C PHE A 355 8.63 -9.65 -26.71
N ASP A 356 8.52 -10.98 -26.70
CA ASP A 356 8.99 -11.85 -27.80
C ASP A 356 8.35 -11.40 -29.13
N GLY A 357 7.02 -11.31 -29.18
CA GLY A 357 6.30 -10.88 -30.37
C GLY A 357 6.69 -9.48 -30.88
N ASP A 358 6.81 -8.49 -29.99
CA ASP A 358 7.23 -7.14 -30.38
C ASP A 358 8.68 -7.11 -30.88
N ALA A 359 9.60 -7.82 -30.20
CA ALA A 359 11.00 -7.90 -30.62
C ALA A 359 11.15 -8.56 -32.00
N GLN A 360 10.37 -9.62 -32.29
CA GLN A 360 10.32 -10.26 -33.62
C GLN A 360 9.88 -9.25 -34.69
N HIS A 361 8.78 -8.54 -34.45
CA HIS A 361 8.23 -7.58 -35.41
C HIS A 361 9.20 -6.40 -35.66
N ARG A 362 9.80 -5.83 -34.61
CA ARG A 362 10.78 -4.73 -34.73
C ARG A 362 12.09 -5.18 -35.39
N GLY A 363 12.57 -6.37 -35.07
CA GLY A 363 13.75 -6.96 -35.70
C GLY A 363 13.58 -7.13 -37.21
N GLN A 364 12.42 -7.64 -37.63
CA GLN A 364 12.10 -7.80 -39.07
C GLN A 364 11.98 -6.45 -39.80
N ARG A 365 11.38 -5.41 -39.19
CA ARG A 365 11.33 -4.07 -39.79
C ARG A 365 12.72 -3.46 -39.98
N ARG A 366 13.63 -3.62 -39.00
CA ARG A 366 15.00 -3.09 -39.08
C ARG A 366 15.79 -3.77 -40.20
N LEU A 367 15.67 -5.09 -40.35
CA LEU A 367 16.30 -5.85 -41.44
C LEU A 367 15.77 -5.43 -42.82
N ARG A 368 14.48 -5.09 -42.94
CA ARG A 368 13.91 -4.56 -44.19
C ARG A 368 14.44 -3.17 -44.55
N CYS A 369 14.60 -2.27 -43.57
CA CYS A 369 15.19 -0.94 -43.82
C CYS A 369 16.68 -1.01 -44.18
N THR A 370 17.46 -1.94 -43.60
CA THR A 370 18.88 -2.10 -43.93
C THR A 370 19.14 -2.80 -45.27
N ARG A 371 18.12 -3.45 -45.86
CA ARG A 371 18.21 -4.09 -47.19
C ARG A 371 17.75 -3.18 -48.34
N SER A 372 17.35 -1.94 -48.05
CA SER A 372 16.79 -1.00 -49.02
C SER A 372 17.77 0.13 -49.43
N PHE A 373 19.08 -0.12 -49.37
CA PHE A 373 20.12 0.80 -49.84
C PHE A 373 21.04 0.12 -50.86
#